data_AF-A0A839QGT6-F1
#
_entry.id   AF-A0A839QGT6-F1
#
_cell.length_a   1.000
_cell.length_b   1.000
_cell.length_c   1.000
_cell.angle_alpha   90.00
_cell.angle_beta   90.00
_cell.angle_gamma   90.00
#
_symmetry.space_group_name_H-M   'P 1'
#
loop_
_entity.id
_entity.type
_entity.pdbx_description
1 polymer ?
#
loop_
_entity_poly.entity_id
_entity_poly.type
_entity_poly.pdbx_seq_one_letter_code
_entity_poly.pdbx_strand_id
1 'polypeptide(L)'
;MTQQYLKNPAAVNALSPEQYHVTQENGTERPFTGEYWDNHEPGIYVDVVSGEPLFASVDKFESGSGWPSFTRPIDSDNVLEKRDFSHLMIRTEVRSSAGDSHLGHVFKDGPRDQGGLRYCINSAALRFVHRDDLEAQGYGQYRGLFTESAQKEQA
;
A
#
# COMPACT_ATOMS: atom_id res chain seq x y z
N MET A 1 3.82 -23.08 -2.75
CA MET A 1 5.15 -22.49 -2.97
C MET A 1 5.05 -21.04 -2.56
N THR A 2 5.85 -20.59 -1.60
CA THR A 2 5.85 -19.16 -1.21
C THR A 2 6.41 -18.38 -2.39
N GLN A 3 5.60 -17.48 -2.98
CA GLN A 3 6.10 -16.62 -4.04
C GLN A 3 7.13 -15.68 -3.42
N GLN A 4 8.37 -15.74 -3.90
CA GLN A 4 9.46 -14.95 -3.35
C GLN A 4 9.50 -13.60 -4.07
N TYR A 5 9.16 -12.53 -3.36
CA TYR A 5 9.31 -11.17 -3.86
C TYR A 5 10.73 -10.67 -3.59
N LEU A 6 11.30 -9.94 -4.54
CA LEU A 6 12.65 -9.38 -4.45
C LEU A 6 12.67 -8.03 -5.17
N LYS A 7 13.52 -7.12 -4.70
CA LYS A 7 13.81 -5.87 -5.43
C LYS A 7 14.27 -6.17 -6.85
N ASN A 8 13.53 -5.68 -7.85
CA ASN A 8 13.85 -5.88 -9.26
C ASN A 8 14.59 -4.65 -9.84
N PRO A 9 15.89 -4.76 -10.20
CA PRO A 9 16.64 -3.63 -10.74
C PRO A 9 16.07 -3.09 -12.06
N ALA A 10 15.49 -3.96 -12.89
CA ALA A 10 14.87 -3.53 -14.14
C ALA A 10 13.60 -2.70 -13.88
N ALA A 11 12.82 -3.05 -12.85
CA ALA A 11 11.67 -2.27 -12.42
C ALA A 11 12.11 -0.90 -11.88
N VAL A 12 13.17 -0.86 -11.06
CA VAL A 12 13.73 0.41 -10.54
C VAL A 12 14.15 1.35 -11.68
N ASN A 13 14.78 0.83 -12.72
CA ASN A 13 15.20 1.63 -13.88
C ASN A 13 14.02 2.10 -14.76
N ALA A 14 12.87 1.44 -14.67
CA ALA A 14 11.68 1.77 -15.43
C ALA A 14 10.71 2.69 -14.66
N LEU A 15 11.02 3.04 -13.41
CA LEU A 15 10.19 3.94 -12.60
C LEU A 15 10.09 5.32 -13.26
N SER A 16 8.92 5.94 -13.12
CA SER A 16 8.79 7.37 -13.40
C SER A 16 9.64 8.19 -12.43
N PRO A 17 9.97 9.46 -12.75
CA PRO A 17 10.70 10.32 -11.83
C PRO A 17 10.04 10.44 -10.44
N GLU A 18 8.71 10.51 -10.38
CA GLU A 18 7.97 10.59 -9.11
C GLU A 18 8.02 9.27 -8.33
N GLN A 19 7.83 8.13 -9.02
CA GLN A 19 7.94 6.81 -8.39
C GLN A 19 9.34 6.57 -7.85
N TYR A 20 10.39 6.97 -8.58
CA TYR A 20 11.77 6.85 -8.12
C TYR A 20 12.02 7.75 -6.91
N HIS A 21 11.62 9.03 -6.98
CA HIS A 21 11.76 9.98 -5.88
C HIS A 21 11.08 9.48 -4.60
N VAL A 22 9.85 8.98 -4.70
CA VAL A 22 9.12 8.42 -3.57
C VAL A 22 9.80 7.16 -3.05
N THR A 23 9.97 6.14 -3.89
CA THR A 23 10.34 4.80 -3.43
C THR A 23 11.82 4.66 -3.06
N GLN A 24 12.72 5.39 -3.73
CA GLN A 24 14.17 5.25 -3.57
C GLN A 24 14.80 6.39 -2.76
N GLU A 25 14.22 7.60 -2.81
CA GLU A 25 14.75 8.79 -2.14
C GLU A 25 13.92 9.22 -0.92
N ASN A 26 12.94 8.41 -0.53
CA ASN A 26 12.01 8.67 0.58
C ASN A 26 11.20 9.97 0.40
N GLY A 27 10.92 10.31 -0.86
CA GLY A 27 10.07 11.44 -1.22
C GLY A 27 8.61 11.25 -0.81
N THR A 28 7.84 12.32 -0.89
CA THR A 28 6.39 12.29 -0.65
C THR A 28 5.68 12.99 -1.81
N GLU A 29 4.74 12.29 -2.45
CA GLU A 29 3.93 12.87 -3.52
C GLU A 29 3.01 13.97 -2.96
N ARG A 30 2.53 14.88 -3.81
CA ARG A 30 1.63 15.95 -3.36
C ARG A 30 0.27 15.36 -2.95
N PRO A 31 -0.39 15.91 -1.92
CA PRO A 31 -1.72 15.44 -1.53
C PRO A 31 -2.73 15.68 -2.66
N PHE A 32 -3.66 14.74 -2.83
CA PHE A 32 -4.74 14.76 -3.83
C PHE A 32 -4.27 14.75 -5.29
N THR A 33 -3.02 14.36 -5.57
CA THR A 33 -2.51 14.25 -6.95
C THR A 33 -2.18 12.82 -7.39
N GLY A 34 -1.96 11.90 -6.44
CA GLY A 34 -1.63 10.52 -6.76
C GLY A 34 -2.76 9.75 -7.44
N GLU A 35 -2.44 8.72 -8.22
CA GLU A 35 -3.45 7.95 -8.96
C GLU A 35 -4.48 7.26 -8.05
N TYR A 36 -4.10 6.93 -6.81
CA TYR A 36 -4.87 6.02 -5.96
C TYR A 36 -5.51 6.66 -4.73
N TRP A 37 -5.40 7.98 -4.54
CA TRP A 37 -5.99 8.63 -3.37
C TRP A 37 -7.51 8.42 -3.33
N ASP A 38 -8.20 8.58 -4.46
CA ASP A 38 -9.66 8.40 -4.60
C ASP A 38 -10.06 7.08 -5.27
N ASN A 39 -9.17 6.08 -5.31
CA ASN A 39 -9.53 4.78 -5.88
C ASN A 39 -10.41 3.98 -4.90
N HIS A 40 -11.53 3.45 -5.40
CA HIS A 40 -12.49 2.63 -4.63
C HIS A 40 -12.71 1.24 -5.23
N GLU A 41 -12.00 0.90 -6.30
CA GLU A 41 -12.17 -0.37 -6.99
C GLU A 41 -11.72 -1.58 -6.12
N PRO A 42 -12.38 -2.74 -6.27
CA PRO A 42 -11.98 -3.94 -5.55
C PRO A 42 -10.65 -4.48 -6.10
N GLY A 43 -9.65 -4.66 -5.23
CA GLY A 43 -8.34 -5.15 -5.64
C GLY A 43 -7.27 -4.96 -4.57
N ILE A 44 -6.03 -5.30 -4.93
CA ILE A 44 -4.88 -5.14 -4.04
C ILE A 44 -3.92 -4.10 -4.60
N TYR A 45 -3.13 -3.53 -3.70
CA TYR A 45 -2.04 -2.61 -4.00
C TYR A 45 -0.74 -3.33 -3.73
N VAL A 46 0.08 -3.45 -4.77
CA VAL A 46 1.39 -4.11 -4.71
C VAL A 46 2.51 -3.08 -4.81
N ASP A 47 3.69 -3.41 -4.31
CA ASP A 47 4.89 -2.61 -4.49
C ASP A 47 5.20 -2.45 -5.99
N VAL A 48 5.35 -1.21 -6.45
CA VAL A 48 5.69 -0.91 -7.84
C VAL A 48 7.05 -1.49 -8.25
N VAL A 49 7.95 -1.73 -7.30
CA VAL A 49 9.31 -2.24 -7.55
C VAL A 49 9.37 -3.77 -7.54
N SER A 50 8.79 -4.42 -6.54
CA SER A 50 8.94 -5.86 -6.30
C SER A 50 7.71 -6.69 -6.70
N GLY A 51 6.54 -6.06 -6.82
CA GLY A 51 5.25 -6.75 -6.95
C GLY A 51 4.76 -7.41 -5.67
N GLU A 52 5.44 -7.21 -4.54
CA GLU A 52 4.99 -7.70 -3.23
C GLU A 52 3.62 -7.08 -2.88
N PRO A 53 2.61 -7.87 -2.50
CA PRO A 53 1.30 -7.35 -2.13
C PRO A 53 1.37 -6.67 -0.77
N LEU A 54 0.95 -5.41 -0.70
CA LEU A 54 1.13 -4.57 0.49
C LEU A 54 -0.20 -4.29 1.20
N PHE A 55 -1.23 -3.91 0.44
CA PHE A 55 -2.51 -3.48 0.98
C PHE A 55 -3.68 -4.02 0.15
N ALA A 56 -4.86 -4.12 0.75
CA ALA A 56 -6.08 -4.51 0.06
C ALA A 56 -7.12 -3.37 0.13
N SER A 57 -7.93 -3.21 -0.91
CA SER A 57 -8.94 -2.14 -0.94
C SER A 57 -10.04 -2.31 0.11
N VAL A 58 -10.26 -3.53 0.64
CA VAL A 58 -11.15 -3.78 1.78
C VAL A 58 -10.71 -3.12 3.09
N ASP A 59 -9.42 -2.81 3.21
CA ASP A 59 -8.84 -2.11 4.36
C ASP A 59 -8.52 -0.63 4.03
N LYS A 60 -8.82 -0.17 2.81
CA LYS A 60 -8.70 1.24 2.41
C LYS A 60 -9.88 2.04 2.97
N PHE A 61 -9.63 3.27 3.40
CA PHE A 61 -10.67 4.19 3.87
C PHE A 61 -10.36 5.64 3.53
N GLU A 62 -11.40 6.47 3.55
CA GLU A 62 -11.30 7.92 3.31
C GLU A 62 -10.83 8.64 4.58
N SER A 63 -9.54 8.97 4.62
CA SER A 63 -8.93 9.70 5.74
C SER A 63 -8.98 11.22 5.60
N GLY A 64 -9.21 11.72 4.37
CA GLY A 64 -9.10 13.14 4.03
C GLY A 64 -7.66 13.67 4.02
N SER A 65 -6.63 12.81 4.12
CA SER A 65 -5.23 13.23 4.12
C SER A 65 -4.72 13.66 2.72
N GLY A 66 -5.35 13.17 1.66
CA GLY A 66 -4.90 13.35 0.28
C GLY A 66 -4.00 12.24 -0.26
N TRP A 67 -3.79 11.17 0.51
CA TRP A 67 -3.06 9.97 0.09
C TRP A 67 -3.89 8.72 0.38
N PRO A 68 -3.73 7.62 -0.40
CA PRO A 68 -4.40 6.37 -0.10
C PRO A 68 -4.06 5.93 1.34
N SER A 69 -5.11 5.64 2.09
CA SER A 69 -5.03 5.38 3.53
C SER A 69 -5.63 4.02 3.85
N PHE A 70 -4.87 3.20 4.58
CA PHE A 70 -5.26 1.84 4.93
C PHE A 70 -5.22 1.64 6.44
N THR A 71 -6.05 0.75 6.98
CA THR A 71 -6.05 0.42 8.41
C THR A 71 -4.97 -0.58 8.79
N ARG A 72 -4.58 -1.46 7.86
CA ARG A 72 -3.55 -2.50 8.04
C ARG A 72 -2.97 -2.96 6.70
N PRO A 73 -1.75 -3.52 6.68
CA PRO A 73 -1.23 -4.23 5.52
C PRO A 73 -1.98 -5.55 5.30
N ILE A 74 -1.87 -6.11 4.10
CA ILE A 74 -2.45 -7.41 3.73
C ILE A 74 -1.78 -8.57 4.51
N ASP A 75 -0.49 -8.42 4.79
CA ASP A 75 0.33 -9.28 5.63
C ASP A 75 1.32 -8.38 6.39
N SER A 76 1.47 -8.59 7.69
CA SER A 76 2.40 -7.82 8.52
C SER A 76 3.85 -8.02 8.13
N ASP A 77 4.20 -9.17 7.53
CA ASP A 77 5.58 -9.49 7.17
C ASP A 77 6.04 -8.76 5.88
N ASN A 78 5.09 -8.25 5.07
CA ASN A 78 5.36 -7.56 3.81
C ASN A 78 5.72 -6.07 4.02
N VAL A 79 5.56 -5.56 5.24
CA VAL A 79 5.77 -4.14 5.56
C VAL A 79 6.69 -3.99 6.78
N LEU A 80 7.68 -3.13 6.66
CA LEU A 80 8.62 -2.78 7.73
C LEU A 80 8.33 -1.39 8.27
N GLU A 81 8.21 -1.30 9.59
CA GLU A 81 8.04 -0.04 10.32
C GLU A 81 9.38 0.43 10.89
N LYS A 82 9.85 1.61 10.46
CA LYS A 82 11.11 2.22 10.91
C LYS A 82 10.83 3.56 11.58
N ARG A 83 11.55 3.88 12.66
CA ARG A 83 11.45 5.21 13.29
C ARG A 83 12.09 6.26 12.39
N ASP A 84 11.34 7.31 12.09
CA ASP A 84 11.77 8.46 11.29
C ASP A 84 11.81 9.72 12.16
N PHE A 85 12.95 10.39 12.16
CA PHE A 85 13.22 11.64 12.89
C PHE A 85 13.41 12.84 11.96
N SER A 86 13.16 12.66 10.67
CA SER A 86 13.30 13.69 9.65
C SER A 86 12.30 14.83 9.90
N HIS A 87 12.64 16.04 9.42
CA HIS A 87 11.81 17.24 9.56
C HIS A 87 11.41 17.60 11.00
N LEU A 88 12.23 17.21 12.00
CA LEU A 88 11.99 17.46 13.43
C LEU A 88 10.69 16.84 13.97
N MET A 89 10.13 15.85 13.27
CA MET A 89 8.95 15.10 13.69
C MET A 89 9.35 13.67 14.06
N ILE A 90 8.64 13.07 15.02
CA ILE A 90 8.76 11.64 15.31
C ILE A 90 7.62 10.94 14.58
N ARG A 91 7.96 10.22 13.51
CA ARG A 91 7.01 9.43 12.71
C ARG A 91 7.49 7.99 12.63
N THR A 92 6.60 7.11 12.20
CA THR A 92 6.97 5.74 11.83
C THR A 92 6.88 5.63 10.31
N GLU A 93 8.04 5.56 9.66
CA GLU A 93 8.17 5.26 8.24
C GLU A 93 7.72 3.82 7.96
N VAL A 94 7.07 3.63 6.83
CA VAL A 94 6.58 2.37 6.31
C VAL A 94 7.32 2.05 5.01
N ARG A 95 7.92 0.85 4.92
CA ARG A 95 8.66 0.38 3.75
C ARG A 95 8.22 -1.03 3.32
N SER A 96 8.33 -1.38 2.05
CA SER A 96 8.12 -2.77 1.61
C SER A 96 9.27 -3.66 2.09
N SER A 97 8.94 -4.90 2.49
CA SER A 97 9.92 -5.84 3.04
C SER A 97 10.88 -6.37 1.97
N ALA A 98 10.34 -6.76 0.81
CA ALA A 98 11.13 -7.34 -0.27
C ALA A 98 11.83 -6.30 -1.15
N GLY A 99 11.20 -5.14 -1.36
CA GLY A 99 11.70 -4.08 -2.24
C GLY A 99 12.55 -3.02 -1.54
N ASP A 100 12.43 -2.92 -0.21
CA ASP A 100 12.91 -1.77 0.59
C ASP A 100 12.48 -0.43 -0.03
N SER A 101 11.29 -0.39 -0.64
CA SER A 101 10.69 0.82 -1.20
C SER A 101 10.12 1.65 -0.06
N HIS A 102 10.42 2.95 0.00
CA HIS A 102 9.67 3.86 0.85
C HIS A 102 8.21 3.95 0.38
N LEU A 103 7.28 3.68 1.29
CA LEU A 103 5.85 3.67 1.01
C LEU A 103 5.18 4.93 1.57
N GLY A 104 5.51 5.31 2.80
CA GLY A 104 4.92 6.45 3.49
C GLY A 104 5.10 6.35 4.99
N HIS A 105 4.04 6.62 5.75
CA HIS A 105 4.08 6.63 7.22
C HIS A 105 2.82 6.03 7.84
N VAL A 106 2.95 5.47 9.04
CA VAL A 106 1.83 4.99 9.85
C VAL A 106 1.58 5.91 11.04
N PHE A 107 0.31 6.20 11.29
CA PHE A 107 -0.17 7.07 12.35
C PHE A 107 -1.18 6.34 13.25
N LYS A 108 -1.36 6.82 14.49
CA LYS A 108 -2.27 6.25 15.50
C LYS A 108 -3.63 6.98 15.57
N ASP A 109 -3.99 7.64 14.48
CA ASP A 109 -5.20 8.46 14.33
C ASP A 109 -6.21 7.83 13.36
N GLY A 110 -6.10 6.51 13.11
CA GLY A 110 -7.03 5.79 12.26
C GLY A 110 -8.34 5.39 12.98
N PRO A 111 -9.26 4.72 12.25
CA PRO A 111 -10.53 4.24 12.79
C PRO A 111 -10.29 3.27 13.96
N ARG A 112 -10.80 3.63 15.15
CA ARG A 112 -10.54 2.89 16.40
C ARG A 112 -11.11 1.46 16.39
N ASP A 113 -12.24 1.28 15.74
CA ASP A 113 -12.93 0.00 15.54
C ASP A 113 -12.17 -0.95 14.61
N GLN A 114 -11.20 -0.44 13.85
CA GLN A 114 -10.36 -1.20 12.90
C GLN A 114 -8.88 -1.24 13.33
N GLY A 115 -8.61 -1.04 14.63
CA GLY A 115 -7.25 -1.12 15.20
C GLY A 115 -6.59 0.25 15.45
N GLY A 116 -7.19 1.35 14.99
CA GLY A 116 -6.74 2.72 15.29
C GLY A 116 -5.50 3.17 14.53
N LEU A 117 -5.03 2.39 13.55
CA LEU A 117 -3.89 2.72 12.71
C LEU A 117 -4.34 3.31 11.38
N ARG A 118 -3.50 4.20 10.85
CA ARG A 118 -3.65 4.77 9.51
C ARG A 118 -2.31 4.70 8.79
N TYR A 119 -2.19 3.75 7.88
CA TYR A 119 -1.10 3.65 6.92
C TYR A 119 -1.38 4.65 5.79
N CYS A 120 -0.68 5.78 5.79
CA CYS A 120 -0.79 6.83 4.80
C CYS A 120 0.33 6.64 3.77
N ILE A 121 -0.04 6.18 2.57
CA ILE A 121 0.90 5.62 1.59
C ILE A 121 0.90 6.48 0.32
N ASN A 122 2.07 6.65 -0.30
CA ASN A 122 2.16 7.33 -1.58
C ASN A 122 1.63 6.42 -2.71
N SER A 123 0.75 6.95 -3.56
CA SER A 123 0.25 6.24 -4.75
C SER A 123 1.40 5.85 -5.68
N ALA A 124 2.41 6.72 -5.82
CA ALA A 124 3.61 6.47 -6.61
C ALA A 124 4.47 5.29 -6.12
N ALA A 125 4.24 4.79 -4.90
CA ALA A 125 4.90 3.56 -4.42
C ALA A 125 4.11 2.28 -4.75
N LEU A 126 2.88 2.43 -5.25
CA LEU A 126 1.93 1.35 -5.44
C LEU A 126 1.66 1.09 -6.92
N ARG A 127 1.23 -0.14 -7.22
CA ARG A 127 0.55 -0.52 -8.45
C ARG A 127 -0.73 -1.24 -8.07
N PHE A 128 -1.85 -0.81 -8.61
CA PHE A 128 -3.13 -1.46 -8.35
C PHE A 128 -3.31 -2.71 -9.23
N VAL A 129 -3.84 -3.79 -8.64
CA VAL A 129 -4.27 -5.01 -9.34
C VAL A 129 -5.73 -5.22 -9.02
N HIS A 130 -6.59 -5.03 -10.02
CA HIS A 130 -8.03 -5.22 -9.88
C HIS A 130 -8.36 -6.68 -9.53
N ARG A 131 -9.43 -6.88 -8.75
CA ARG A 131 -9.90 -8.19 -8.28
C ARG A 131 -9.97 -9.22 -9.42
N ASP A 132 -10.47 -8.80 -10.57
CA ASP A 132 -10.72 -9.68 -11.71
C ASP A 132 -9.42 -10.10 -12.43
N ASP A 133 -8.31 -9.39 -12.20
CA ASP A 133 -6.98 -9.69 -12.76
C ASP A 133 -6.06 -10.45 -11.79
N LEU A 134 -6.48 -10.65 -10.53
CA LEU A 134 -5.64 -11.27 -9.49
C LEU A 134 -5.11 -12.65 -9.93
N GLU A 135 -5.98 -13.52 -10.44
CA GLU A 135 -5.61 -14.87 -10.89
C GLU A 135 -4.58 -14.79 -12.03
N ALA A 136 -4.87 -13.97 -13.04
CA ALA A 136 -4.04 -13.85 -14.24
C ALA A 136 -2.66 -13.26 -13.94
N GLN A 137 -2.56 -12.40 -12.91
CA GLN A 137 -1.31 -11.77 -12.49
C GLN A 137 -0.58 -12.54 -11.37
N GLY A 138 -1.07 -13.72 -10.96
CA GLY A 138 -0.40 -14.57 -9.97
C GLY A 138 -0.70 -14.23 -8.50
N TYR A 139 -1.75 -13.46 -8.24
CA TYR A 139 -2.23 -13.04 -6.92
C TYR A 139 -3.55 -13.75 -6.52
N GLY A 140 -3.87 -14.89 -7.15
CA GLY A 140 -5.15 -15.59 -6.98
C GLY A 140 -5.50 -15.94 -5.53
N GLN A 141 -4.49 -16.15 -4.67
CA GLN A 141 -4.68 -16.40 -3.24
C GLN A 141 -5.40 -15.26 -2.50
N TYR A 142 -5.36 -14.03 -3.00
CA TYR A 142 -6.01 -12.87 -2.37
C TYR A 142 -7.44 -12.64 -2.86
N ARG A 143 -7.94 -13.44 -3.82
CA ARG A 143 -9.29 -13.29 -4.35
C ARG A 143 -10.37 -13.43 -3.26
N GLY A 144 -10.11 -14.27 -2.26
CA GLY A 144 -11.02 -14.50 -1.13
C GLY A 144 -11.30 -13.26 -0.28
N LEU A 145 -10.43 -12.24 -0.32
CA LEU A 145 -10.67 -10.98 0.39
C LEU A 145 -11.89 -10.22 -0.13
N PHE A 146 -12.29 -10.46 -1.38
CA PHE A 146 -13.33 -9.70 -2.08
C PHE A 146 -14.62 -10.51 -2.33
N THR A 147 -14.71 -11.72 -1.78
CA THR A 147 -15.87 -12.62 -1.98
C THR A 147 -16.94 -12.50 -0.89
N GLU A 148 -16.64 -11.87 0.25
CA GLU A 148 -17.53 -11.83 1.42
C GLU A 148 -18.37 -10.54 1.57
N SER A 149 -18.52 -9.75 0.50
CA SER A 149 -19.42 -8.58 0.51
C SER A 149 -20.92 -8.96 0.48
N ALA A 150 -21.27 -10.25 0.46
CA ALA A 150 -22.66 -10.71 0.35
C ALA A 150 -23.38 -10.98 1.69
N GLN A 151 -22.74 -10.83 2.86
CA GLN A 151 -23.36 -11.21 4.14
C GLN A 151 -23.58 -10.08 5.17
N LYS A 152 -23.32 -8.81 4.85
CA LYS A 152 -23.49 -7.70 5.81
C LYS A 152 -24.65 -6.73 5.53
N GLU A 153 -25.55 -7.05 4.60
CA GLU A 153 -26.71 -6.19 4.27
C GLU A 153 -28.07 -6.74 4.77
N GLN A 154 -28.08 -7.66 5.74
CA GLN A 154 -29.31 -8.22 6.32
C GLN A 154 -29.29 -8.35 7.85
N ALA A 155 -28.67 -7.39 8.56
CA ALA A 155 -28.80 -7.27 10.01
C ALA A 155 -29.42 -5.93 10.39
#